data_AF-A0A822C3S0-F1
#
_entry.id   AF-A0A822C3S0-F1
#
_cell.length_a   1.000
_cell.length_b   1.000
_cell.length_c   1.000
_cell.angle_alpha   90.00
_cell.angle_beta   90.00
_cell.angle_gamma   90.00
#
_symmetry.space_group_name_H-M   'P 1'
#
loop_
_entity.id
_entity.type
_entity.pdbx_description
1 polymer ?
#
loop_
_entity_poly.entity_id
_entity_poly.type
_entity_poly.pdbx_seq_one_letter_code
_entity_poly.pdbx_strand_id
1 'polypeptide(L)'
;MTNFIILLLFISSFQFSISNRKQNHYDQKQFEEIIEILKIKFTDELEELISTNYNIEHHNDNPKQSENYESEVDSNDHVDIKLWNKLNEKDMKKMPVIDDYSDEAMAMQWLTWYIPIEQRHSQITTLLNWNYETNITEENQAAMTAQNLIRSPFTRLTLPIAKKFNEHMKYSKDDDLKRIFGRLASGIVSFNDDDVKRASKLHGQLEDIYST
;
A
#
# COMPACT_ATOMS: atom_id res chain seq x y z
N MET A 1 -11.01 -19.46 30.97
CA MET A 1 -11.90 -18.46 30.33
C MET A 1 -11.15 -17.33 29.59
N THR A 2 -9.81 -17.37 29.51
CA THR A 2 -9.00 -16.30 28.88
C THR A 2 -8.76 -16.50 27.37
N ASN A 3 -8.99 -17.71 26.84
CA ASN A 3 -8.70 -18.05 25.43
C ASN A 3 -9.86 -17.77 24.46
N PHE A 4 -11.05 -17.38 24.96
CA PHE A 4 -12.21 -17.06 24.11
C PHE A 4 -12.24 -15.57 23.69
N ILE A 5 -11.61 -14.69 24.48
CA ILE A 5 -11.52 -13.25 24.22
C ILE A 5 -10.48 -12.95 23.12
N ILE A 6 -9.41 -13.74 23.01
CA ILE A 6 -8.40 -13.61 21.95
C ILE A 6 -8.97 -14.09 20.59
N LEU A 7 -9.83 -15.12 20.59
CA LEU A 7 -10.51 -15.60 19.38
C LEU A 7 -11.58 -14.61 18.88
N LEU A 8 -12.30 -13.93 19.78
CA LEU A 8 -13.26 -12.87 19.45
C LEU A 8 -12.59 -11.59 18.92
N LEU A 9 -11.39 -11.24 19.41
CA LEU A 9 -10.60 -10.13 18.86
C LEU A 9 -9.97 -10.45 17.50
N PHE A 10 -9.66 -11.72 17.23
CA PHE A 10 -9.25 -12.16 15.89
C PHE A 10 -10.42 -12.10 14.90
N ILE A 11 -11.61 -12.52 15.30
CA ILE A 11 -12.81 -12.49 14.44
C ILE A 11 -13.32 -11.07 14.19
N SER A 12 -13.19 -10.12 15.14
CA SER A 12 -13.53 -8.72 14.89
C SER A 12 -12.53 -8.01 13.96
N SER A 13 -11.27 -8.45 13.95
CA SER A 13 -10.26 -7.98 12.99
C SER A 13 -10.45 -8.63 11.60
N PHE A 14 -11.04 -9.83 11.56
CA PHE A 14 -11.32 -10.58 10.32
C PHE A 14 -12.64 -10.17 9.66
N GLN A 15 -13.62 -9.69 10.43
CA GLN A 15 -14.88 -9.11 9.91
C GLN A 15 -14.67 -7.74 9.24
N PHE A 16 -13.51 -7.10 9.39
CA PHE A 16 -13.12 -5.95 8.57
C PHE A 16 -12.75 -6.34 7.13
N SER A 17 -12.55 -7.63 6.86
CA SER A 17 -12.11 -8.14 5.55
C SER A 17 -13.19 -8.92 4.78
N ILE A 18 -14.38 -9.18 5.33
CA ILE A 18 -15.35 -10.16 4.74
C ILE A 18 -16.77 -9.61 4.48
N SER A 19 -17.06 -8.32 4.62
CA SER A 19 -18.33 -7.78 4.09
C SER A 19 -18.30 -6.29 3.78
N ASN A 20 -17.88 -5.94 2.56
CA ASN A 20 -18.69 -5.22 1.58
C ASN A 20 -17.81 -4.65 0.46
N ARG A 21 -18.28 -4.77 -0.78
CA ARG A 21 -17.88 -3.98 -1.97
C ARG A 21 -17.77 -2.46 -1.75
N LYS A 22 -18.21 -1.94 -0.60
CA LYS A 22 -18.14 -0.52 -0.20
C LYS A 22 -16.85 -0.13 0.51
N GLN A 23 -16.03 -1.09 0.97
CA GLN A 23 -14.87 -0.78 1.81
C GLN A 23 -13.57 -0.62 1.01
N ASN A 24 -13.43 -1.27 -0.15
CA ASN A 24 -12.44 -0.84 -1.15
C ASN A 24 -12.71 0.60 -1.59
N HIS A 25 -13.98 1.01 -1.68
CA HIS A 25 -14.33 2.40 -1.89
C HIS A 25 -13.99 3.30 -0.69
N TYR A 26 -13.92 2.77 0.53
CA TYR A 26 -13.60 3.54 1.74
C TYR A 26 -12.09 3.73 1.89
N ASP A 27 -11.28 2.68 1.69
CA ASP A 27 -9.81 2.81 1.66
C ASP A 27 -9.33 3.56 0.41
N GLN A 28 -9.93 3.33 -0.75
CA GLN A 28 -9.62 4.08 -1.97
C GLN A 28 -10.04 5.54 -1.87
N LYS A 29 -11.25 5.86 -1.37
CA LYS A 29 -11.66 7.25 -1.15
C LYS A 29 -10.80 7.94 -0.10
N GLN A 30 -10.41 7.22 0.95
CA GLN A 30 -9.50 7.77 1.96
C GLN A 30 -8.11 8.03 1.40
N PHE A 31 -7.63 7.15 0.52
CA PHE A 31 -6.39 7.31 -0.21
C PHE A 31 -6.48 8.49 -1.19
N GLU A 32 -7.56 8.58 -1.97
CA GLU A 32 -7.85 9.70 -2.88
C GLU A 32 -7.98 11.02 -2.12
N GLU A 33 -8.62 11.05 -0.94
CA GLU A 33 -8.67 12.23 -0.06
C GLU A 33 -7.26 12.66 0.38
N ILE A 34 -6.38 11.71 0.73
CA ILE A 34 -4.98 12.00 1.07
C ILE A 34 -4.24 12.55 -0.16
N ILE A 35 -4.44 11.97 -1.34
CA ILE A 35 -3.83 12.43 -2.59
C ILE A 35 -4.36 13.81 -2.99
N GLU A 36 -5.64 14.11 -2.83
CA GLU A 36 -6.20 15.43 -3.10
C GLU A 36 -5.62 16.48 -2.15
N ILE A 37 -5.55 16.19 -0.84
CA ILE A 37 -4.94 17.09 0.15
C ILE A 37 -3.49 17.39 -0.25
N LEU A 38 -2.74 16.37 -0.66
CA LEU A 38 -1.34 16.53 -1.07
C LEU A 38 -1.21 17.29 -2.40
N LYS A 39 -2.09 17.04 -3.37
CA LYS A 39 -2.12 17.78 -4.64
C LYS A 39 -2.45 19.26 -4.44
N ILE A 40 -3.37 19.59 -3.54
CA ILE A 40 -3.73 20.98 -3.24
C ILE A 40 -2.60 21.73 -2.55
N LYS A 41 -1.83 21.04 -1.70
CA LYS A 41 -0.82 21.65 -0.83
C LYS A 41 0.58 21.70 -1.44
N PHE A 42 0.87 20.84 -2.42
CA PHE A 42 2.21 20.64 -2.98
C PHE A 42 2.24 20.61 -4.52
N THR A 43 1.28 21.27 -5.19
CA THR A 43 1.04 21.17 -6.65
C THR A 43 2.32 21.29 -7.49
N ASP A 44 3.20 22.24 -7.18
CA ASP A 44 4.39 22.50 -7.98
C ASP A 44 5.56 21.52 -7.66
N GLU A 45 5.75 21.16 -6.38
CA GLU A 45 6.86 20.29 -5.97
C GLU A 45 6.58 18.80 -6.21
N LEU A 46 5.31 18.39 -6.11
CA LEU A 46 4.89 16.98 -6.22
C LEU A 46 4.76 16.56 -7.68
N GLU A 47 4.34 17.45 -8.60
CA GLU A 47 4.37 17.21 -10.04
C GLU A 47 5.82 17.15 -10.58
N GLU A 48 6.73 17.97 -10.06
CA GLU A 48 8.16 17.91 -10.41
C GLU A 48 8.81 16.60 -9.91
N LEU A 49 8.49 16.14 -8.69
CA LEU A 49 8.99 14.87 -8.11
C LEU A 49 8.43 13.62 -8.79
N ILE A 50 7.16 13.65 -9.21
CA ILE A 50 6.53 12.58 -9.99
C ILE A 50 7.14 12.55 -11.40
N SER A 51 7.29 13.70 -12.06
CA SER A 51 7.85 13.74 -13.42
C SER A 51 9.35 13.37 -13.49
N THR A 52 10.17 13.75 -12.50
CA THR A 52 11.60 13.40 -12.48
C THR A 52 11.89 11.94 -12.17
N ASN A 53 11.06 11.25 -11.37
CA ASN A 53 11.28 9.83 -11.05
C ASN A 53 10.64 8.86 -12.05
N TYR A 54 9.74 9.32 -12.92
CA TYR A 54 9.02 8.49 -13.91
C TYR A 54 9.58 8.57 -15.34
N ASN A 55 10.71 9.27 -15.57
CA ASN A 55 11.53 9.04 -16.77
C ASN A 55 12.27 7.69 -16.65
N ILE A 56 11.51 6.60 -16.59
CA ILE A 56 11.97 5.30 -17.08
C ILE A 56 12.03 5.48 -18.59
N GLU A 57 13.23 5.34 -19.16
CA GLU A 57 13.49 5.42 -20.60
C GLU A 57 12.54 4.50 -21.37
N HIS A 58 11.38 5.03 -21.75
CA HIS A 58 10.63 4.51 -22.88
C HIS A 58 11.39 4.97 -24.12
N HIS A 59 12.23 4.07 -24.63
CA HIS A 59 12.52 4.05 -26.06
C HIS A 59 11.20 3.79 -26.79
N ASN A 60 10.45 4.85 -27.06
CA ASN A 60 9.51 4.89 -28.15
C ASN A 60 9.31 6.34 -28.60
N ASP A 61 9.75 6.60 -29.82
CA ASP A 61 9.65 7.89 -30.50
C ASP A 61 8.17 8.22 -30.79
N ASN A 62 7.53 8.99 -29.91
CA ASN A 62 6.52 9.98 -30.32
C ASN A 62 6.16 10.95 -29.18
N PRO A 63 6.47 12.25 -29.29
CA PRO A 63 6.06 13.23 -28.31
C PRO A 63 4.76 13.90 -28.76
N LYS A 64 3.66 13.64 -28.03
CA LYS A 64 2.56 14.57 -27.68
C LYS A 64 1.29 13.80 -27.33
N GLN A 65 1.08 13.59 -26.03
CA GLN A 65 -0.24 13.71 -25.41
C GLN A 65 -0.08 13.64 -23.90
N SER A 66 -0.35 14.77 -23.22
CA SER A 66 -0.58 14.78 -21.78
C SER A 66 -1.96 14.14 -21.56
N GLU A 67 -2.00 12.89 -21.14
CA GLU A 67 -3.23 12.17 -20.88
C GLU A 67 -3.39 11.88 -19.39
N ASN A 68 -4.60 12.18 -18.91
CA ASN A 68 -5.15 11.72 -17.65
C ASN A 68 -4.78 10.27 -17.41
N TYR A 69 -4.25 9.96 -16.23
CA TYR A 69 -4.15 8.59 -15.71
C TYR A 69 -5.55 8.07 -15.31
N GLU A 70 -6.45 7.98 -16.28
CA GLU A 70 -7.42 6.90 -16.35
C GLU A 70 -6.83 5.89 -17.35
N SER A 71 -5.67 5.31 -17.03
CA SER A 71 -5.14 4.23 -17.86
C SER A 71 -6.07 3.04 -17.67
N GLU A 72 -6.83 2.72 -18.70
CA GLU A 72 -7.46 1.41 -18.88
C GLU A 72 -6.40 0.36 -18.57
N VAL A 73 -6.51 -0.26 -17.39
CA VAL A 73 -5.60 -1.35 -17.05
C VAL A 73 -6.02 -2.54 -17.91
N ASP A 74 -5.19 -2.89 -18.88
CA ASP A 74 -5.39 -4.09 -19.68
C ASP A 74 -5.47 -5.28 -18.72
N SER A 75 -6.63 -5.95 -18.69
CA SER A 75 -6.86 -7.10 -17.82
C SER A 75 -5.99 -8.31 -18.19
N ASN A 76 -5.26 -8.25 -19.30
CA ASN A 76 -4.26 -9.23 -19.70
C ASN A 76 -2.82 -8.82 -19.36
N ASP A 77 -2.61 -7.65 -18.74
CA ASP A 77 -1.27 -7.22 -18.37
C ASP A 77 -0.82 -8.02 -17.14
N HIS A 78 -0.06 -9.09 -17.41
CA HIS A 78 0.51 -9.93 -16.37
C HIS A 78 1.47 -9.09 -15.52
N VAL A 79 1.13 -8.92 -14.24
CA VAL A 79 2.00 -8.27 -13.26
C VAL A 79 3.35 -9.00 -13.20
N ASP A 80 4.43 -8.37 -13.67
CA ASP A 80 5.79 -8.92 -13.54
C ASP A 80 6.30 -8.79 -12.10
N ILE A 81 5.95 -9.79 -11.29
CA ILE A 81 6.33 -9.90 -9.87
C ILE A 81 7.85 -9.77 -9.65
N LYS A 82 8.68 -10.24 -10.59
CA LYS A 82 10.15 -10.16 -10.44
C LYS A 82 10.64 -8.73 -10.62
N LEU A 83 10.13 -8.03 -11.62
CA LEU A 83 10.41 -6.62 -11.82
C LEU A 83 10.00 -5.81 -10.59
N TRP A 84 8.80 -6.08 -10.05
CA TRP A 84 8.30 -5.39 -8.86
C TRP A 84 9.14 -5.62 -7.61
N ASN A 85 9.57 -6.86 -7.35
CA ASN A 85 10.46 -7.14 -6.24
C ASN A 85 11.77 -6.34 -6.35
N LYS A 86 12.35 -6.28 -7.56
CA LYS A 86 13.58 -5.51 -7.82
C LYS A 86 13.38 -4.00 -7.62
N LEU A 87 12.24 -3.45 -8.04
CA LEU A 87 11.90 -2.04 -7.82
C LEU A 87 11.74 -1.75 -6.32
N ASN A 88 10.99 -2.59 -5.59
CA ASN A 88 10.81 -2.45 -4.16
C ASN A 88 12.14 -2.46 -3.40
N GLU A 89 13.03 -3.41 -3.70
CA GLU A 89 14.38 -3.46 -3.09
C GLU A 89 15.20 -2.19 -3.39
N LYS A 90 15.10 -1.64 -4.60
CA LYS A 90 15.78 -0.39 -4.99
C LYS A 90 15.23 0.79 -4.20
N ASP A 91 13.92 0.87 -4.02
CA ASP A 91 13.28 1.99 -3.34
C ASP A 91 13.45 1.94 -1.83
N MET A 92 13.45 0.73 -1.24
CA MET A 92 13.79 0.53 0.17
C MET A 92 15.20 1.02 0.53
N LYS A 93 16.18 0.88 -0.38
CA LYS A 93 17.54 1.40 -0.19
C LYS A 93 17.63 2.92 -0.18
N LYS A 94 16.63 3.61 -0.72
CA LYS A 94 16.57 5.08 -0.78
C LYS A 94 15.77 5.69 0.37
N MET A 95 15.36 4.88 1.36
CA MET A 95 14.62 5.39 2.51
C MET A 95 15.41 6.52 3.20
N PRO A 96 14.77 7.67 3.48
CA PRO A 96 15.45 8.76 4.18
C PRO A 96 15.84 8.33 5.60
N VAL A 97 16.98 8.83 6.05
CA VAL A 97 17.42 8.68 7.45
C VAL A 97 16.60 9.64 8.29
N ILE A 98 16.02 9.13 9.39
CA ILE A 98 15.17 9.91 10.29
C ILE A 98 15.94 10.16 11.57
N ASP A 99 16.37 11.40 11.76
CA ASP A 99 17.13 11.82 12.94
C ASP A 99 16.24 12.42 14.03
N ASP A 100 15.06 12.95 13.67
CA ASP A 100 14.08 13.52 14.59
C ASP A 100 12.63 13.19 14.13
N TYR A 101 11.88 12.48 14.98
CA TYR A 101 10.49 12.13 14.72
C TYR A 101 9.48 13.24 15.09
N SER A 102 9.95 14.31 15.73
CA SER A 102 9.15 15.47 16.09
C SER A 102 9.16 16.59 15.05
N ASP A 103 10.08 16.53 14.08
CA ASP A 103 10.20 17.50 12.99
C ASP A 103 9.18 17.22 11.86
N GLU A 104 8.33 18.20 11.60
CA GLU A 104 7.32 18.14 10.53
C GLU A 104 7.97 18.09 9.13
N ALA A 105 9.12 18.76 8.94
CA ALA A 105 9.84 18.72 7.65
C ALA A 105 10.40 17.32 7.37
N MET A 106 10.95 16.67 8.39
CA MET A 106 11.42 15.28 8.30
C MET A 106 10.27 14.30 8.03
N ALA A 107 9.12 14.53 8.68
CA ALA A 107 7.92 13.74 8.45
C ALA A 107 7.43 13.86 6.99
N MET A 108 7.45 15.08 6.45
CA MET A 108 7.14 15.36 5.04
C MET A 108 8.13 14.70 4.09
N GLN A 109 9.44 14.80 4.35
CA GLN A 109 10.47 14.14 3.53
C GLN A 109 10.26 12.62 3.49
N TRP A 110 9.92 12.01 4.64
CA TRP A 110 9.59 10.60 4.70
C TRP A 110 8.32 10.25 3.90
N LEU A 111 7.27 11.08 3.97
CA LEU A 111 6.05 10.88 3.19
C LEU A 111 6.31 10.96 1.68
N THR A 112 7.15 11.89 1.21
CA THR A 112 7.53 12.00 -0.20
C THR A 112 8.20 10.72 -0.73
N TRP A 113 8.94 10.02 0.12
CA TRP A 113 9.49 8.70 -0.22
C TRP A 113 8.44 7.58 -0.11
N TYR A 114 7.63 7.58 0.96
CA TYR A 114 6.69 6.50 1.29
C TYR A 114 5.54 6.37 0.27
N ILE A 115 4.89 7.49 -0.05
CA ILE A 115 3.65 7.53 -0.82
C ILE A 115 3.74 6.87 -2.21
N PRO A 116 4.73 7.19 -3.07
CA PRO A 116 4.81 6.58 -4.40
C PRO A 116 5.09 5.06 -4.35
N ILE A 117 5.69 4.55 -3.27
CA ILE A 117 5.91 3.12 -3.08
C ILE A 117 4.61 2.44 -2.67
N GLU A 118 3.90 3.01 -1.69
CA GLU A 118 2.61 2.51 -1.24
C GLU A 118 1.55 2.56 -2.36
N GLN A 119 1.55 3.60 -3.18
CA GLN A 119 0.71 3.70 -4.39
C GLN A 119 0.87 2.50 -5.32
N ARG A 120 2.12 2.17 -5.64
CA ARG A 120 2.41 1.03 -6.53
C ARG A 120 2.00 -0.28 -5.89
N HIS A 121 2.26 -0.47 -4.58
CA HIS A 121 1.75 -1.65 -3.88
C HIS A 121 0.22 -1.75 -3.94
N SER A 122 -0.49 -0.66 -3.71
CA SER A 122 -1.95 -0.61 -3.76
C SER A 122 -2.47 -0.95 -5.15
N GLN A 123 -1.92 -0.33 -6.21
CA GLN A 123 -2.32 -0.60 -7.59
C GLN A 123 -2.15 -2.08 -7.95
N ILE A 124 -0.98 -2.66 -7.66
CA ILE A 124 -0.70 -4.07 -7.94
C ILE A 124 -1.63 -4.99 -7.14
N THR A 125 -1.84 -4.71 -5.85
CA THR A 125 -2.75 -5.50 -5.02
C THR A 125 -4.17 -5.45 -5.57
N THR A 126 -4.67 -4.29 -5.98
CA THR A 126 -5.99 -4.16 -6.61
C THR A 126 -6.11 -5.01 -7.87
N LEU A 127 -5.10 -5.00 -8.74
CA LEU A 127 -5.10 -5.78 -9.98
C LEU A 127 -5.06 -7.29 -9.72
N LEU A 128 -4.20 -7.73 -8.80
CA LEU A 128 -4.10 -9.15 -8.46
C LEU A 128 -5.36 -9.67 -7.78
N ASN A 129 -5.98 -8.87 -6.90
CA ASN A 129 -7.27 -9.20 -6.30
C ASN A 129 -8.35 -9.31 -7.37
N TRP A 130 -8.44 -8.34 -8.29
CA TRP A 130 -9.39 -8.39 -9.40
C TRP A 130 -9.22 -9.65 -10.24
N ASN A 131 -7.98 -10.00 -10.61
CA ASN A 131 -7.68 -11.20 -11.41
C ASN A 131 -8.08 -12.48 -10.67
N TYR A 132 -7.85 -12.57 -9.36
CA TYR A 132 -8.26 -13.72 -8.56
C TYR A 132 -9.78 -13.80 -8.41
N GLU A 133 -10.45 -12.70 -8.06
CA GLU A 133 -11.91 -12.66 -7.86
C GLU A 133 -12.69 -12.95 -9.16
N THR A 134 -12.18 -12.52 -10.31
CA THR A 134 -12.82 -12.75 -11.62
C THR A 134 -12.44 -14.10 -12.24
N ASN A 135 -11.35 -14.72 -11.79
CA ASN A 135 -10.87 -16.01 -12.25
C ASN A 135 -10.10 -16.75 -11.15
N ILE A 136 -10.84 -17.47 -10.30
CA ILE A 136 -10.30 -18.19 -9.14
C ILE A 136 -9.46 -19.38 -9.63
N THR A 137 -8.14 -19.22 -9.59
CA THR A 137 -7.15 -20.23 -10.01
C THR A 137 -5.96 -20.27 -9.04
N GLU A 138 -5.26 -21.40 -8.99
CA GLU A 138 -4.04 -21.53 -8.17
C GLU A 138 -2.96 -20.52 -8.57
N GLU A 139 -2.85 -20.18 -9.85
CA GLU A 139 -1.91 -19.20 -10.37
C GLU A 139 -2.19 -17.80 -9.84
N ASN A 140 -3.45 -17.35 -9.90
CA ASN A 140 -3.84 -16.04 -9.38
C ASN A 140 -3.69 -15.97 -7.85
N GLN A 141 -3.99 -17.06 -7.14
CA GLN A 141 -3.75 -17.15 -5.70
C GLN A 141 -2.26 -17.06 -5.35
N ALA A 142 -1.41 -17.73 -6.13
CA ALA A 142 0.03 -17.69 -5.96
C ALA A 142 0.59 -16.28 -6.22
N ALA A 143 0.07 -15.57 -7.22
CA ALA A 143 0.45 -14.20 -7.53
C ALA A 143 0.10 -13.24 -6.37
N MET A 144 -1.11 -13.33 -5.80
CA MET A 144 -1.49 -12.57 -4.60
C MET A 144 -0.56 -12.86 -3.42
N THR A 145 -0.27 -14.13 -3.17
CA THR A 145 0.63 -14.55 -2.09
C THR A 145 2.04 -13.98 -2.28
N ALA A 146 2.55 -14.01 -3.51
CA ALA A 146 3.85 -13.43 -3.83
C ALA A 146 3.87 -11.92 -3.61
N GLN A 147 2.83 -11.18 -4.01
CA GLN A 147 2.74 -9.75 -3.74
C GLN A 147 2.70 -9.44 -2.24
N ASN A 148 1.95 -10.21 -1.45
CA ASN A 148 1.94 -10.05 0.00
C ASN A 148 3.34 -10.23 0.62
N LEU A 149 4.13 -11.17 0.09
CA LEU A 149 5.50 -11.38 0.52
C LEU A 149 6.44 -10.24 0.10
N ILE A 150 6.26 -9.66 -1.09
CA ILE A 150 7.04 -8.49 -1.53
C ILE A 150 6.70 -7.26 -0.69
N ARG A 151 5.42 -7.05 -0.37
CA ARG A 151 4.96 -5.91 0.43
C ARG A 151 5.35 -6.04 1.90
N SER A 152 5.42 -7.24 2.44
CA SER A 152 5.66 -7.46 3.88
C SER A 152 6.93 -6.79 4.43
N PRO A 153 8.12 -6.89 3.79
CA PRO A 153 9.31 -6.15 4.20
C PRO A 153 9.11 -4.63 4.24
N PHE A 154 8.41 -4.06 3.25
CA PHE A 154 8.10 -2.63 3.22
C PHE A 154 7.25 -2.24 4.42
N THR A 155 6.15 -2.96 4.68
CA THR A 155 5.28 -2.69 5.85
C THR A 155 6.01 -2.88 7.19
N ARG A 156 6.89 -3.89 7.30
CA ARG A 156 7.70 -4.11 8.52
C ARG A 156 8.65 -2.96 8.79
N LEU A 157 9.20 -2.35 7.74
CA LEU A 157 10.09 -1.21 7.84
C LEU A 157 9.32 0.08 8.18
N THR A 158 8.19 0.32 7.52
CA THR A 158 7.50 1.62 7.56
C THR A 158 6.52 1.79 8.71
N LEU A 159 5.85 0.71 9.15
CA LEU A 159 4.87 0.81 10.23
C LEU A 159 5.47 1.30 11.57
N PRO A 160 6.62 0.79 12.04
CA PRO A 160 7.25 1.32 13.26
C PRO A 160 7.63 2.80 13.13
N ILE A 161 8.05 3.24 11.94
CA ILE A 161 8.38 4.64 11.65
C ILE A 161 7.12 5.50 11.73
N ALA A 162 6.04 5.09 11.07
CA ALA A 162 4.76 5.80 11.10
C ALA A 162 4.21 5.92 12.53
N LYS A 163 4.34 4.87 13.34
CA LYS A 163 3.97 4.89 14.77
C LYS A 163 4.75 5.93 15.55
N LYS A 164 6.08 5.98 15.37
CA LYS A 164 6.93 6.99 16.02
C LYS A 164 6.57 8.41 15.60
N PHE A 165 6.41 8.68 14.30
CA PHE A 165 5.94 9.98 13.86
C PHE A 165 4.59 10.32 14.47
N ASN A 166 3.63 9.40 14.49
CA ASN A 166 2.30 9.64 15.07
C ASN A 166 2.33 10.01 16.57
N GLU A 167 3.31 9.51 17.34
CA GLU A 167 3.49 9.89 18.74
C GLU A 167 3.71 11.40 18.92
N HIS A 168 4.34 12.05 17.93
CA HIS A 168 4.62 13.48 17.90
C HIS A 168 3.60 14.26 17.04
N MET A 169 3.31 13.78 15.84
CA MET A 169 2.46 14.46 14.85
C MET A 169 1.04 14.67 15.35
N LYS A 170 0.53 13.87 16.31
CA LYS A 170 -0.75 14.13 16.98
C LYS A 170 -0.86 15.52 17.63
N TYR A 171 0.27 16.18 17.89
CA TYR A 171 0.36 17.54 18.43
C TYR A 171 0.81 18.59 17.39
N SER A 172 1.00 18.20 16.14
CA SER A 172 1.39 19.09 15.04
C SER A 172 0.44 20.29 14.91
N LYS A 173 0.88 21.38 14.30
CA LYS A 173 -0.06 22.44 13.91
C LYS A 173 -0.75 22.13 12.59
N ASP A 174 -0.20 21.21 11.82
CA ASP A 174 -0.76 20.72 10.57
C ASP A 174 -1.75 19.57 10.83
N ASP A 175 -3.03 19.86 10.61
CA ASP A 175 -4.10 18.87 10.80
C ASP A 175 -4.04 17.73 9.78
N ASP A 176 -3.43 17.94 8.62
CA ASP A 176 -3.25 16.88 7.62
C ASP A 176 -2.21 15.88 8.10
N LEU A 177 -1.07 16.36 8.61
CA LEU A 177 -0.02 15.49 9.16
C LEU A 177 -0.53 14.63 10.31
N LYS A 178 -1.33 15.21 11.22
CA LYS A 178 -2.02 14.44 12.28
C LYS A 178 -2.82 13.29 11.67
N ARG A 179 -3.64 13.60 10.66
CA ARG A 179 -4.57 12.65 10.07
C ARG A 179 -3.83 11.55 9.32
N ILE A 180 -2.83 11.93 8.53
CA ILE A 180 -2.00 11.00 7.74
C ILE A 180 -1.29 10.04 8.68
N PHE A 181 -0.51 10.54 9.65
CA PHE A 181 0.24 9.66 10.55
C PHE A 181 -0.65 8.89 11.52
N GLY A 182 -1.79 9.46 11.93
CA GLY A 182 -2.80 8.74 12.70
C GLY A 182 -3.32 7.49 11.96
N ARG A 183 -3.50 7.58 10.64
CA ARG A 183 -3.90 6.45 9.79
C ARG A 183 -2.76 5.49 9.52
N LEU A 184 -1.58 5.99 9.14
CA LEU A 184 -0.43 5.12 8.85
C LEU A 184 -0.01 4.30 10.09
N ALA A 185 -0.21 4.82 11.30
CA ALA A 185 0.14 4.15 12.54
C ALA A 185 -0.86 3.05 12.99
N SER A 186 -2.06 2.95 12.39
CA SER A 186 -3.11 2.03 12.88
C SER A 186 -2.91 0.56 12.46
N GLY A 187 -1.86 0.25 11.71
CA GLY A 187 -1.59 -1.10 11.20
C GLY A 187 -1.03 -2.09 12.21
N ILE A 188 -1.13 -3.37 11.84
CA ILE A 188 -0.43 -4.52 12.43
C ILE A 188 0.42 -5.14 11.33
N VAL A 189 1.61 -5.61 11.69
CA VAL A 189 2.50 -6.30 10.75
C VAL A 189 2.90 -7.67 11.29
N SER A 190 2.94 -8.67 10.42
CA SER A 190 3.58 -9.95 10.72
C SER A 190 5.09 -9.82 10.54
N PHE A 191 5.85 -10.21 11.55
CA PHE A 191 7.31 -10.23 11.49
C PHE A 191 7.89 -11.47 10.81
N ASN A 192 7.04 -12.44 10.43
CA ASN A 192 7.44 -13.72 9.89
C ASN A 192 6.78 -13.98 8.53
N ASP A 193 7.60 -14.26 7.52
CA ASP A 193 7.13 -14.57 6.15
C ASP A 193 6.33 -15.87 6.10
N ASP A 194 6.63 -16.84 6.97
CA ASP A 194 5.85 -18.08 7.03
C ASP A 194 4.43 -17.82 7.56
N ASP A 195 4.28 -16.86 8.46
CA ASP A 195 2.95 -16.44 8.93
C ASP A 195 2.18 -15.74 7.81
N VAL A 196 2.87 -14.91 6.99
CA VAL A 196 2.25 -14.27 5.81
C VAL A 196 1.81 -15.32 4.79
N LYS A 197 2.64 -16.34 4.51
CA LYS A 197 2.27 -17.46 3.62
C LYS A 197 1.10 -18.26 4.15
N ARG A 198 1.13 -18.63 5.44
CA ARG A 198 0.05 -19.39 6.08
C ARG A 198 -1.26 -18.62 6.08
N ALA A 199 -1.23 -17.33 6.40
CA ALA A 199 -2.40 -16.48 6.36
C ALA A 199 -2.97 -16.35 4.93
N SER A 200 -2.11 -16.11 3.93
CA SER A 200 -2.54 -16.01 2.52
C SER A 200 -3.15 -17.32 2.03
N LYS A 201 -2.55 -18.46 2.37
CA LYS A 201 -3.09 -19.78 2.02
C LYS A 201 -4.46 -20.02 2.67
N LEU A 202 -4.57 -19.76 3.98
CA LEU A 202 -5.84 -19.93 4.70
C LEU A 202 -6.93 -19.03 4.13
N HIS A 203 -6.59 -17.78 3.80
CA HIS A 203 -7.52 -16.84 3.20
C HIS A 203 -8.08 -17.36 1.86
N GLY A 204 -7.22 -17.76 0.93
CA GLY A 204 -7.70 -18.30 -0.35
C GLY A 204 -8.47 -19.63 -0.20
N GLN A 205 -8.11 -20.47 0.77
CA GLN A 205 -8.92 -21.67 1.09
C GLN A 205 -10.32 -21.31 1.61
N LEU A 206 -10.45 -20.28 2.43
CA LEU A 206 -11.76 -19.81 2.88
C LEU A 206 -12.57 -19.21 1.73
N GLU A 207 -11.94 -18.40 0.88
CA GLU A 207 -12.61 -17.80 -0.28
C GLU A 207 -13.10 -18.84 -1.27
N ASP A 208 -12.29 -19.88 -1.55
CA ASP A 208 -12.69 -21.01 -2.39
C ASP A 208 -13.93 -21.70 -1.80
N ILE A 209 -13.90 -22.08 -0.52
CA ILE A 209 -15.03 -22.74 0.17
C ILE A 209 -16.31 -21.89 0.14
N TYR A 210 -16.20 -20.56 0.24
CA TYR A 210 -17.37 -19.68 0.22
C TYR A 210 -17.87 -19.32 -1.18
N SER A 211 -17.02 -19.41 -2.20
CA SER A 211 -17.33 -18.98 -3.58
C SER A 211 -17.79 -20.12 -4.49
N THR A 212 -17.57 -21.37 -4.09
CA THR A 212 -18.00 -22.60 -4.79
C THR A 212 -19.16 -23.29 -4.09
#